data_AF-A0A1A9W3W9-F1
#
_entry.id   AF-A0A1A9W3W9-F1
#
_cell.length_a   1.000
_cell.length_b   1.000
_cell.length_c   1.000
_cell.angle_alpha   90.00
_cell.angle_beta   90.00
_cell.angle_gamma   90.00
#
_symmetry.space_group_name_H-M   'P 1'
#
loop_
_entity.id
_entity.type
_entity.pdbx_description
1 polymer ?
#
loop_
_entity_poly.entity_id
_entity_poly.type
_entity_poly.pdbx_seq_one_letter_code
_entity_poly.pdbx_strand_id
1 'polypeptide(L)'
;MRTFTLVFLGLLFVIQYCSSSPQHELNKNNELYKQVVNDFVKLARPYVERFGKICEHMLETLKEHETDSDYEDVKDRLDEAVEAAKHLENSDQDVVMKYLLRSAEQLLAATFEHKEPEANKHLFYTLFNNKENEEVLEEFEKSFQEYFDGFNVEYGKNISEDENESNPDLLKWFKSFLKAHSGKNFAEQFVALVKFFNLFNPDLFLRE
;
A
#
# COMPACT_ATOMS: atom_id res chain seq x y z
N MET A 1 -5.69 -21.69 -4.95
CA MET A 1 -4.87 -21.66 -3.72
C MET A 1 -3.43 -21.23 -3.91
N ARG A 2 -2.66 -21.67 -4.92
CA ARG A 2 -1.22 -21.35 -4.96
C ARG A 2 -0.82 -20.15 -5.83
N THR A 3 -1.41 -19.94 -7.00
CA THR A 3 -0.80 -19.01 -7.99
C THR A 3 -1.03 -17.53 -7.70
N PHE A 4 -2.26 -17.10 -7.38
CA PHE A 4 -2.54 -15.68 -7.09
C PHE A 4 -1.90 -15.21 -5.78
N THR A 5 -2.02 -16.00 -4.71
CA THR A 5 -1.39 -15.72 -3.41
C THR A 5 0.14 -15.73 -3.51
N LEU A 6 0.77 -16.62 -4.30
CA LEU A 6 2.23 -16.61 -4.52
C LEU A 6 2.69 -15.44 -5.39
N VAL A 7 1.91 -15.02 -6.38
CA VAL A 7 2.22 -13.84 -7.20
C VAL A 7 2.07 -12.56 -6.37
N PHE A 8 1.06 -12.48 -5.51
CA PHE A 8 0.82 -11.36 -4.60
C PHE A 8 1.86 -11.27 -3.48
N LEU A 9 2.17 -12.39 -2.81
CA LEU A 9 3.30 -12.48 -1.87
C LEU A 9 4.63 -12.16 -2.57
N GLY A 10 4.83 -12.65 -3.79
CA GLY A 10 6.01 -12.31 -4.61
C GLY A 10 6.11 -10.81 -4.92
N LEU A 11 4.99 -10.14 -5.18
CA LEU A 11 4.91 -8.69 -5.38
C LEU A 11 5.20 -7.91 -4.09
N LEU A 12 4.74 -8.38 -2.93
CA LEU A 12 5.08 -7.83 -1.61
C LEU A 12 6.56 -8.05 -1.24
N PHE A 13 7.14 -9.21 -1.59
CA PHE A 13 8.58 -9.47 -1.38
C PHE A 13 9.48 -8.57 -2.24
N VAL A 14 9.01 -8.12 -3.41
CA VAL A 14 9.72 -7.14 -4.25
C VAL A 14 9.81 -5.76 -3.57
N ILE A 15 8.85 -5.42 -2.70
CA ILE A 15 8.91 -4.19 -1.88
C ILE A 15 10.04 -4.31 -0.83
N GLN A 16 10.25 -5.52 -0.29
CA GLN A 16 11.26 -5.77 0.76
C GLN A 16 12.70 -5.90 0.23
N TYR A 17 12.92 -6.29 -1.04
CA TYR A 17 14.25 -6.61 -1.58
C TYR A 17 14.89 -5.52 -2.47
N CYS A 18 14.23 -4.38 -2.69
CA CYS A 18 14.83 -3.28 -3.46
C CYS A 18 15.74 -2.41 -2.58
N SER A 19 16.87 -2.97 -2.14
CA SER A 19 17.97 -2.18 -1.57
C SER A 19 19.18 -2.22 -2.50
N SER A 20 19.78 -1.05 -2.70
CA SER A 20 21.08 -0.77 -3.36
C SER A 20 21.02 -0.34 -4.84
N SER A 21 20.82 0.96 -5.10
CA SER A 21 21.37 1.63 -6.30
C SER A 21 22.09 2.92 -5.85
N PRO A 22 23.20 3.33 -6.49
CA PRO A 22 24.02 4.44 -6.01
C PRO A 22 23.27 5.77 -6.10
N GLN A 23 23.12 6.39 -4.92
CA GLN A 23 22.55 7.72 -4.71
C GLN A 23 23.45 8.79 -5.31
N HIS A 24 22.99 9.54 -6.29
CA HIS A 24 23.46 10.92 -6.40
C HIS A 24 22.46 12.01 -6.80
N GLU A 25 21.20 11.70 -7.11
CA GLU A 25 20.25 12.77 -7.49
C GLU A 25 18.85 12.69 -6.84
N LEU A 26 18.30 11.50 -6.62
CA LEU A 26 16.98 11.35 -6.01
C LEU A 26 17.07 11.34 -4.47
N ASN A 27 16.34 12.26 -3.83
CA ASN A 27 16.20 12.32 -2.38
C ASN A 27 14.88 13.01 -2.00
N LYS A 28 14.53 12.94 -0.71
CA LYS A 28 13.26 13.46 -0.17
C LYS A 28 13.01 14.97 -0.36
N ASN A 29 14.00 15.76 -0.77
CA ASN A 29 13.81 17.17 -1.08
C ASN A 29 13.30 17.44 -2.50
N ASN A 30 13.24 16.42 -3.36
CA ASN A 30 12.71 16.56 -4.72
C ASN A 30 11.23 16.98 -4.71
N GLU A 31 10.87 17.97 -5.53
CA GLU A 31 9.50 18.54 -5.53
C GLU A 31 8.45 17.55 -6.04
N LEU A 32 8.77 16.74 -7.05
CA LEU A 32 7.88 15.66 -7.52
C LEU A 32 7.63 14.66 -6.38
N TYR A 33 8.68 14.25 -5.66
CA TYR A 33 8.52 13.35 -4.51
C TYR A 33 7.60 13.94 -3.45
N LYS A 34 7.80 15.21 -3.05
CA LYS A 34 6.94 15.88 -2.06
C LYS A 34 5.48 15.95 -2.50
N GLN A 35 5.24 16.28 -3.77
CA GLN A 35 3.88 16.33 -4.35
C GLN A 35 3.21 14.95 -4.28
N VAL A 36 3.87 13.91 -4.81
CA VAL A 36 3.34 12.55 -4.83
C VAL A 36 3.13 12.00 -3.41
N VAL A 37 4.03 12.28 -2.46
CA VAL A 37 3.85 11.92 -1.05
C VAL A 37 2.63 12.62 -0.45
N ASN A 38 2.47 13.93 -0.66
CA ASN A 38 1.33 14.67 -0.12
C ASN A 38 0.00 14.14 -0.66
N ASP A 39 -0.07 13.87 -1.96
CA ASP A 39 -1.27 13.34 -2.60
C ASP A 39 -1.57 11.91 -2.14
N PHE A 40 -0.54 11.05 -2.02
CA PHE A 40 -0.70 9.72 -1.44
C PHE A 40 -1.19 9.78 0.01
N VAL A 41 -0.59 10.62 0.86
CA VAL A 41 -1.00 10.76 2.27
C VAL A 41 -2.45 11.21 2.36
N LYS A 42 -2.84 12.20 1.54
CA LYS A 42 -4.21 12.71 1.50
C LYS A 42 -5.20 11.65 1.01
N LEU A 43 -4.81 10.85 0.03
CA LEU A 43 -5.65 9.80 -0.55
C LEU A 43 -5.79 8.59 0.39
N ALA A 44 -4.69 8.08 0.93
CA ALA A 44 -4.65 6.84 1.70
C ALA A 44 -5.22 6.98 3.12
N ARG A 45 -5.00 8.13 3.75
CA ARG A 45 -5.31 8.35 5.18
C ARG A 45 -6.75 7.99 5.57
N PRO A 46 -7.81 8.46 4.89
CA PRO A 46 -9.18 8.12 5.27
C PRO A 46 -9.47 6.61 5.27
N TYR A 47 -8.86 5.87 4.34
CA TYR A 47 -9.03 4.41 4.26
C TYR A 47 -8.29 3.71 5.38
N VAL A 48 -7.07 4.14 5.70
CA VAL A 48 -6.30 3.57 6.81
C VAL A 48 -6.97 3.85 8.15
N GLU A 49 -7.51 5.05 8.36
CA GLU A 49 -8.28 5.37 9.57
C GLU A 49 -9.52 4.50 9.72
N ARG A 50 -10.28 4.29 8.63
CA ARG A 50 -11.47 3.42 8.64
C ARG A 50 -11.08 1.96 8.86
N PHE A 51 -10.05 1.48 8.18
CA PHE A 51 -9.56 0.11 8.30
C PHE A 51 -9.04 -0.18 9.70
N GLY A 52 -8.31 0.75 10.32
CA GLY A 52 -7.86 0.64 11.70
C GLY A 52 -9.03 0.49 12.69
N LYS A 53 -10.09 1.29 12.53
CA LYS A 53 -11.31 1.17 13.36
C LYS A 53 -12.03 -0.16 13.19
N ILE A 54 -12.10 -0.66 11.95
CA ILE A 54 -12.65 -1.98 11.66
C ILE A 54 -11.83 -3.06 12.37
N CYS A 55 -10.50 -2.99 12.28
CA CYS A 55 -9.60 -3.94 12.92
C CYS A 55 -9.68 -3.88 14.45
N GLU A 56 -9.84 -2.69 15.04
CA GLU A 56 -10.07 -2.50 16.47
C GLU A 56 -11.36 -3.20 16.92
N HIS A 57 -12.46 -3.04 16.18
CA HIS A 57 -13.72 -3.71 16.48
C HIS A 57 -13.63 -5.24 16.32
N MET A 58 -12.86 -5.71 15.34
CA MET A 58 -12.59 -7.14 15.17
C MET A 58 -11.82 -7.72 16.35
N LEU A 59 -10.82 -7.01 16.89
CA LEU A 59 -10.08 -7.44 18.09
C LEU A 59 -11.01 -7.58 19.30
N GLU A 60 -11.99 -6.69 19.45
CA GLU A 60 -13.00 -6.80 20.50
C GLU A 60 -13.84 -8.08 20.35
N THR A 61 -14.17 -8.44 19.11
CA THR A 61 -14.96 -9.63 18.74
C THR A 61 -14.14 -10.92 18.80
N LEU A 62 -12.81 -10.82 18.56
CA LEU A 62 -11.89 -11.95 18.50
C LEU A 62 -11.76 -12.70 19.84
N LYS A 63 -12.12 -12.07 20.97
CA LYS A 63 -12.13 -12.70 22.30
C LYS A 63 -12.99 -13.96 22.38
N GLU A 64 -14.00 -14.10 21.52
CA GLU A 64 -14.84 -15.31 21.45
C GLU A 64 -14.16 -16.48 20.72
N HIS A 65 -13.01 -16.24 20.08
CA HIS A 65 -12.29 -17.17 19.20
C HIS A 65 -10.89 -17.54 19.74
N GLU A 66 -10.57 -17.24 21.01
CA GLU A 66 -9.25 -17.51 21.64
C GLU A 66 -8.77 -18.98 21.58
N THR A 67 -9.65 -19.91 21.19
CA THR A 67 -9.33 -21.34 21.06
C THR A 67 -9.07 -21.80 19.63
N ASP A 68 -9.22 -20.92 18.64
CA ASP A 68 -9.02 -21.23 17.22
C ASP A 68 -7.52 -21.24 16.87
N SER A 69 -7.09 -22.11 15.96
CA SER A 69 -5.66 -22.25 15.62
C SER A 69 -5.07 -21.01 14.95
N ASP A 70 -5.94 -20.23 14.29
CA ASP A 70 -5.56 -19.06 13.49
C ASP A 70 -5.65 -17.76 14.31
N TYR A 71 -5.99 -17.86 15.60
CA TYR A 71 -6.24 -16.71 16.48
C TYR A 71 -5.04 -15.75 16.56
N GLU A 72 -3.84 -16.25 16.86
CA GLU A 72 -2.65 -15.39 17.06
C GLU A 72 -2.25 -14.67 15.76
N ASP A 73 -2.27 -15.37 14.62
CA ASP A 73 -1.94 -14.79 13.31
C ASP A 73 -2.93 -13.67 12.93
N VAL A 74 -4.23 -13.87 13.19
CA VAL A 74 -5.26 -12.86 12.96
C VAL A 74 -5.09 -11.69 13.93
N LYS A 75 -4.84 -11.97 15.20
CA LYS A 75 -4.62 -10.95 16.23
C LYS A 75 -3.43 -10.05 15.87
N ASP A 76 -2.30 -10.62 15.47
CA ASP A 76 -1.11 -9.86 15.08
C ASP A 76 -1.38 -8.95 13.88
N ARG A 77 -2.06 -9.46 12.85
CA ARG A 77 -2.47 -8.66 11.67
C ARG A 77 -3.36 -7.47 12.07
N LEU A 78 -4.31 -7.70 12.98
CA LEU A 78 -5.23 -6.67 13.46
C LEU A 78 -4.52 -5.64 14.34
N ASP A 79 -3.65 -6.09 15.26
CA ASP A 79 -2.84 -5.22 16.12
C ASP A 79 -1.92 -4.32 15.28
N GLU A 80 -1.30 -4.85 14.22
CA GLU A 80 -0.50 -4.06 13.27
C GLU A 80 -1.34 -2.97 12.57
N ALA A 81 -2.55 -3.29 12.12
CA ALA A 81 -3.44 -2.34 11.45
C ALA A 81 -3.87 -1.21 12.38
N VAL A 82 -4.23 -1.57 13.61
CA VAL A 82 -4.64 -0.63 14.67
C VAL A 82 -3.46 0.28 15.06
N GLU A 83 -2.27 -0.29 15.24
CA GLU A 83 -1.09 0.51 15.59
C GLU A 83 -0.72 1.49 14.49
N ALA A 84 -0.75 1.05 13.23
CA ALA A 84 -0.49 1.92 12.10
C ALA A 84 -1.47 3.10 12.01
N ALA A 85 -2.75 2.88 12.32
CA ALA A 85 -3.75 3.94 12.37
C ALA A 85 -3.46 4.98 13.48
N LYS A 86 -2.93 4.59 14.64
CA LYS A 86 -2.55 5.53 15.72
C LYS A 86 -1.43 6.48 15.31
N HIS A 87 -0.54 6.03 14.42
CA HIS A 87 0.60 6.82 13.95
C HIS A 87 0.24 7.85 12.87
N LEU A 88 -1.01 7.91 12.40
CA LEU A 88 -1.42 8.85 11.37
C LEU A 88 -1.41 10.31 11.85
N GLU A 89 -1.57 10.57 13.15
CA GLU A 89 -1.50 11.92 13.73
C GLU A 89 -0.09 12.36 14.10
N ASN A 90 0.94 11.57 13.76
CA ASN A 90 2.32 11.90 14.10
C ASN A 90 2.77 13.21 13.39
N SER A 91 3.57 14.01 14.08
CA SER A 91 4.13 15.25 13.53
C SER A 91 5.24 15.03 12.50
N ASP A 92 5.88 13.85 12.52
CA ASP A 92 6.89 13.44 11.56
C ASP A 92 6.24 12.77 10.34
N GLN A 93 6.39 13.42 9.17
CA GLN A 93 5.83 12.94 7.91
C GLN A 93 6.45 11.61 7.45
N ASP A 94 7.72 11.34 7.76
CA ASP A 94 8.38 10.08 7.39
C ASP A 94 7.77 8.92 8.22
N VAL A 95 7.43 9.18 9.49
CA VAL A 95 6.70 8.23 10.35
C VAL A 95 5.28 7.98 9.82
N VAL A 96 4.53 9.04 9.52
CA VAL A 96 3.18 8.92 8.93
C VAL A 96 3.23 8.10 7.63
N MET A 97 4.20 8.38 6.75
CA MET A 97 4.35 7.69 5.48
C MET A 97 4.66 6.20 5.65
N LYS A 98 5.57 5.85 6.56
CA LYS A 98 5.92 4.46 6.89
C LYS A 98 4.69 3.66 7.30
N TYR A 99 3.88 4.20 8.21
CA TYR A 99 2.68 3.50 8.70
C TYR A 99 1.55 3.47 7.67
N LEU A 100 1.37 4.55 6.88
CA LEU A 100 0.42 4.55 5.77
C LEU A 100 0.75 3.49 4.72
N LEU A 101 2.02 3.34 4.34
CA LEU A 101 2.42 2.32 3.38
C LEU A 101 2.13 0.91 3.90
N ARG A 102 2.47 0.63 5.17
CA ARG A 102 2.16 -0.66 5.81
C ARG A 102 0.67 -0.97 5.81
N SER A 103 -0.17 -0.01 6.21
CA SER A 103 -1.63 -0.21 6.18
C SER A 103 -2.19 -0.32 4.77
N ALA A 104 -1.65 0.43 3.82
CA ALA A 104 -2.10 0.37 2.44
C ALA A 104 -1.71 -0.97 1.78
N GLU A 105 -0.59 -1.58 2.17
CA GLU A 105 -0.24 -2.96 1.80
C GLU A 105 -1.24 -3.97 2.39
N GLN A 106 -1.64 -3.82 3.65
CA GLN A 106 -2.66 -4.68 4.27
C GLN A 106 -4.04 -4.51 3.61
N LEU A 107 -4.42 -3.28 3.28
CA LEU A 107 -5.64 -2.97 2.52
C LEU A 107 -5.61 -3.59 1.14
N LEU A 108 -4.48 -3.45 0.43
CA LEU A 108 -4.26 -4.10 -0.86
C LEU A 108 -4.43 -5.61 -0.74
N ALA A 109 -3.80 -6.25 0.26
CA ALA A 109 -3.95 -7.67 0.52
C ALA A 109 -5.41 -8.05 0.75
N ALA A 110 -6.11 -7.29 1.61
CA ALA A 110 -7.52 -7.50 1.89
C ALA A 110 -8.40 -7.38 0.64
N THR A 111 -8.18 -6.39 -0.23
CA THR A 111 -8.90 -6.22 -1.50
C THR A 111 -8.80 -7.45 -2.41
N PHE A 112 -7.68 -8.16 -2.42
CA PHE A 112 -7.50 -9.36 -3.24
C PHE A 112 -7.97 -10.64 -2.54
N GLU A 113 -7.53 -10.85 -1.31
CA GLU A 113 -7.82 -12.05 -0.52
C GLU A 113 -9.32 -12.18 -0.24
N HIS A 114 -10.04 -11.08 -0.01
CA HIS A 114 -11.51 -11.10 0.23
C HIS A 114 -12.32 -11.57 -0.99
N LYS A 115 -11.80 -11.37 -2.21
CA LYS A 115 -12.46 -11.80 -3.45
C LYS A 115 -12.25 -13.28 -3.77
N GLU A 116 -11.36 -13.96 -3.05
CA GLU A 116 -11.10 -15.38 -3.27
C GLU A 116 -12.28 -16.23 -2.78
N PRO A 117 -12.67 -17.29 -3.51
CA PRO A 117 -13.80 -18.15 -3.12
C PRO A 117 -13.70 -18.76 -1.72
N GLU A 118 -12.47 -18.86 -1.20
CA GLU A 118 -12.14 -19.48 0.09
C GLU A 118 -11.90 -18.45 1.20
N ALA A 119 -12.08 -17.15 0.94
CA ALA A 119 -11.83 -16.09 1.92
C ALA A 119 -12.53 -16.37 3.26
N ASN A 120 -13.82 -16.73 3.20
CA ASN A 120 -14.64 -17.00 4.38
C ASN A 120 -14.20 -18.20 5.25
N LYS A 121 -13.20 -18.99 4.80
CA LYS A 121 -12.58 -20.04 5.63
C LYS A 121 -11.50 -19.48 6.57
N HIS A 122 -11.01 -18.28 6.31
CA HIS A 122 -9.99 -17.63 7.11
C HIS A 122 -10.65 -16.69 8.12
N LEU A 123 -10.32 -16.86 9.41
CA LEU A 123 -10.98 -16.17 10.52
C LEU A 123 -11.03 -14.65 10.35
N PHE A 124 -9.95 -14.01 9.88
CA PHE A 124 -9.96 -12.57 9.55
C PHE A 124 -11.13 -12.18 8.64
N TYR A 125 -11.33 -12.88 7.51
CA TYR A 125 -12.38 -12.56 6.55
C TYR A 125 -13.76 -12.94 7.07
N THR A 126 -13.87 -13.97 7.91
CA THR A 126 -15.11 -14.27 8.63
C THR A 126 -15.54 -13.09 9.51
N LEU A 127 -14.60 -12.48 10.24
CA LEU A 127 -14.84 -11.28 11.06
C LEU A 127 -15.03 -10.02 10.20
N PHE A 128 -14.44 -9.99 9.01
CA PHE A 128 -14.54 -8.89 8.04
C PHE A 128 -15.86 -8.85 7.29
N ASN A 129 -16.56 -9.97 7.18
CA ASN A 129 -17.72 -10.19 6.33
C ASN A 129 -18.98 -9.42 6.79
N ASN A 130 -18.92 -8.10 6.70
CA ASN A 130 -20.03 -7.17 6.77
C ASN A 130 -19.94 -6.20 5.58
N LYS A 131 -21.09 -5.69 5.14
CA LYS A 131 -21.17 -4.86 3.94
C LYS A 131 -20.38 -3.54 4.05
N GLU A 132 -20.38 -2.91 5.22
CA GLU A 132 -19.73 -1.61 5.44
C GLU A 132 -18.19 -1.72 5.39
N ASN A 133 -17.65 -2.87 5.81
CA ASN A 133 -16.22 -3.19 5.74
C ASN A 133 -15.81 -3.45 4.30
N GLU A 134 -16.61 -4.18 3.54
CA GLU A 134 -16.38 -4.45 2.11
C GLU A 134 -16.32 -3.15 1.30
N GLU A 135 -17.23 -2.20 1.60
CA GLU A 135 -17.25 -0.88 0.98
C GLU A 135 -15.90 -0.13 1.15
N VAL A 136 -15.18 -0.32 2.27
CA VAL A 136 -13.83 0.27 2.44
C VAL A 136 -12.84 -0.26 1.41
N LEU A 137 -12.86 -1.57 1.12
CA LEU A 137 -11.93 -2.19 0.18
C LEU A 137 -12.24 -1.78 -1.26
N GLU A 138 -13.52 -1.70 -1.62
CA GLU A 138 -13.97 -1.27 -2.95
C GLU A 138 -13.65 0.20 -3.20
N GLU A 139 -13.93 1.08 -2.23
CA GLU A 139 -13.62 2.50 -2.35
C GLU A 139 -12.11 2.76 -2.40
N PHE A 140 -11.32 2.02 -1.61
CA PHE A 140 -9.86 2.07 -1.67
C PHE A 140 -9.34 1.73 -3.07
N GLU A 141 -9.75 0.59 -3.63
CA GLU A 141 -9.34 0.16 -4.97
C GLU A 141 -9.75 1.17 -6.03
N LYS A 142 -11.01 1.62 -5.99
CA LYS A 142 -11.54 2.58 -6.95
C LYS A 142 -10.80 3.91 -6.91
N SER A 143 -10.60 4.49 -5.73
CA SER A 143 -9.98 5.81 -5.61
C SER A 143 -8.50 5.78 -5.95
N PHE A 144 -7.78 4.70 -5.66
CA PHE A 144 -6.41 4.55 -6.15
C PHE A 144 -6.36 4.29 -7.66
N GLN A 145 -7.33 3.57 -8.23
CA GLN A 145 -7.41 3.43 -9.68
C GLN A 145 -7.62 4.78 -10.37
N GLU A 146 -8.54 5.61 -9.87
CA GLU A 146 -8.75 6.98 -10.36
C GLU A 146 -7.47 7.83 -10.24
N TYR A 147 -6.73 7.69 -9.14
CA TYR A 147 -5.43 8.34 -8.97
C TYR A 147 -4.41 7.88 -10.02
N PHE A 148 -4.31 6.57 -10.28
CA PHE A 148 -3.39 6.03 -11.28
C PHE A 148 -3.75 6.47 -12.70
N ASP A 149 -5.04 6.52 -13.02
CA ASP A 149 -5.54 6.97 -14.33
C ASP A 149 -5.18 8.46 -14.58
N GLY A 150 -5.18 9.28 -13.53
CA GLY A 150 -4.77 10.69 -13.59
C GLY A 150 -3.27 10.95 -13.52
N PHE A 151 -2.48 9.98 -13.04
CA PHE A 151 -1.07 10.20 -12.66
C PHE A 151 -0.20 10.77 -13.78
N ASN A 152 -0.31 10.23 -15.00
CA ASN A 152 0.49 10.70 -16.14
C ASN A 152 0.12 12.14 -16.55
N VAL A 153 -1.15 12.51 -16.42
CA VAL A 153 -1.61 13.86 -16.77
C VAL A 153 -1.06 14.88 -15.76
N GLU A 154 -1.07 14.52 -14.48
CA GLU A 154 -0.62 15.40 -13.39
C GLU A 154 0.91 15.52 -13.34
N TYR A 155 1.63 14.40 -13.35
CA TYR A 155 3.07 14.36 -13.07
C TYR A 155 3.95 14.01 -14.27
N GLY A 156 3.37 13.53 -15.38
CA GLY A 156 4.15 12.97 -16.48
C GLY A 156 5.12 13.95 -17.14
N LYS A 157 4.78 15.25 -17.16
CA LYS A 157 5.67 16.30 -17.68
C LYS A 157 6.94 16.44 -16.83
N ASN A 158 6.79 16.42 -15.51
CA ASN A 158 7.88 16.52 -14.53
C ASN A 158 8.84 15.31 -14.56
N ILE A 159 8.51 14.26 -15.31
CA ILE A 159 9.29 13.02 -15.43
C ILE A 159 9.76 12.80 -16.88
N SER A 160 9.22 13.57 -17.83
CA SER A 160 9.46 13.40 -19.27
C SER A 160 10.93 13.63 -19.66
N GLU A 161 11.34 12.99 -20.77
CA GLU A 161 12.74 12.94 -21.23
C GLU A 161 13.35 14.33 -21.46
N ASP A 162 12.53 15.36 -21.74
CA ASP A 162 12.96 16.73 -22.00
C ASP A 162 13.42 17.50 -20.74
N GLU A 163 13.07 17.04 -19.52
CA GLU A 163 13.44 17.68 -18.25
C GLU A 163 14.36 16.82 -17.35
N ASN A 164 14.56 15.52 -17.64
CA ASN A 164 15.16 14.56 -16.71
C ASN A 164 16.25 13.63 -17.29
N GLU A 165 17.06 14.10 -18.25
CA GLU A 165 18.26 13.36 -18.71
C GLU A 165 19.21 12.97 -17.57
N SER A 166 19.14 13.63 -16.41
CA SER A 166 20.00 13.38 -15.25
C SER A 166 19.52 12.23 -14.33
N ASN A 167 18.28 11.73 -14.47
CA ASN A 167 17.69 10.73 -13.56
C ASN A 167 17.20 9.45 -14.27
N PRO A 168 18.12 8.58 -14.74
CA PRO A 168 17.78 7.38 -15.52
C PRO A 168 16.90 6.38 -14.75
N ASP A 169 17.07 6.27 -13.43
CA ASP A 169 16.28 5.36 -12.59
C ASP A 169 14.82 5.82 -12.45
N LEU A 170 14.58 7.14 -12.35
CA LEU A 170 13.24 7.71 -12.32
C LEU A 170 12.52 7.51 -13.66
N LEU A 171 13.22 7.74 -14.77
CA LEU A 171 12.67 7.51 -16.12
C LEU A 171 12.34 6.03 -16.36
N LYS A 172 13.22 5.13 -15.91
CA LYS A 172 13.01 3.67 -15.99
C LYS A 172 11.80 3.23 -15.17
N TRP A 173 11.65 3.79 -13.97
CA TRP A 173 10.48 3.57 -13.14
C TRP A 173 9.21 4.05 -13.84
N PHE A 174 9.21 5.26 -14.39
CA PHE A 174 8.02 5.84 -15.02
C PHE A 174 7.55 5.05 -16.24
N LYS A 175 8.48 4.61 -17.09
CA LYS A 175 8.18 3.69 -18.21
C LYS A 175 7.56 2.37 -17.71
N SER A 176 8.04 1.86 -16.58
CA SER A 176 7.49 0.65 -15.95
C SER A 176 6.09 0.89 -15.36
N PHE A 177 5.86 2.05 -14.74
CA PHE A 177 4.57 2.47 -14.21
C PHE A 177 3.51 2.59 -15.32
N LEU A 178 3.83 3.25 -16.44
CA LEU A 178 2.94 3.37 -17.60
C LEU A 178 2.60 2.01 -18.22
N LYS A 179 3.56 1.08 -18.22
CA LYS A 179 3.33 -0.30 -18.70
C LYS A 179 2.37 -1.06 -17.79
N ALA A 180 2.54 -0.97 -16.47
CA ALA A 180 1.62 -1.56 -15.50
C ALA A 180 0.21 -0.97 -15.63
N HIS A 181 0.11 0.35 -15.79
CA HIS A 181 -1.15 1.06 -16.04
C HIS A 181 -1.85 0.56 -17.31
N SER A 182 -1.12 0.36 -18.41
CA SER A 182 -1.66 -0.17 -19.66
C SER A 182 -2.24 -1.59 -19.51
N GLY A 183 -1.70 -2.38 -18.57
CA GLY A 183 -2.21 -3.71 -18.22
C GLY A 183 -3.46 -3.67 -17.33
N LYS A 184 -3.85 -2.51 -16.79
CA LYS A 184 -4.97 -2.32 -15.85
C LYS A 184 -4.92 -3.27 -14.65
N ASN A 185 -3.73 -3.63 -14.19
CA ASN A 185 -3.54 -4.46 -13.01
C ASN A 185 -3.29 -3.57 -11.79
N PHE A 186 -4.32 -3.41 -10.96
CA PHE A 186 -4.31 -2.58 -9.75
C PHE A 186 -3.11 -2.89 -8.84
N ALA A 187 -2.84 -4.18 -8.56
CA ALA A 187 -1.72 -4.58 -7.71
C ALA A 187 -0.37 -4.16 -8.28
N GLU A 188 -0.16 -4.34 -9.59
CA GLU A 188 1.08 -3.94 -10.24
C GLU A 188 1.28 -2.42 -10.24
N GLN A 189 0.20 -1.65 -10.44
CA GLN A 189 0.24 -0.19 -10.37
C GLN A 189 0.55 0.29 -8.95
N PHE A 190 -0.07 -0.32 -7.94
CA PHE A 190 0.19 -0.01 -6.54
C PHE A 190 1.66 -0.32 -6.18
N VAL A 191 2.16 -1.51 -6.54
CA VAL A 191 3.57 -1.88 -6.31
C VAL A 191 4.52 -0.94 -7.07
N ALA A 192 4.15 -0.49 -8.27
CA ALA A 192 4.92 0.51 -8.99
C ALA A 192 4.95 1.85 -8.21
N LEU A 193 3.83 2.31 -7.65
CA LEU A 193 3.81 3.49 -6.79
C LEU A 193 4.67 3.29 -5.53
N VAL A 194 4.64 2.13 -4.88
CA VAL A 194 5.51 1.87 -3.72
C VAL A 194 7.00 1.95 -4.09
N LYS A 195 7.38 1.41 -5.26
CA LYS A 195 8.75 1.54 -5.77
C LYS A 195 9.17 2.97 -6.01
N PHE A 196 8.24 3.87 -6.37
CA PHE A 196 8.54 5.30 -6.48
C PHE A 196 9.06 5.84 -5.14
N PHE A 197 8.34 5.58 -4.03
CA PHE A 197 8.78 6.06 -2.73
C PHE A 197 10.14 5.49 -2.33
N ASN A 198 10.39 4.21 -2.62
CA ASN A 198 11.67 3.57 -2.34
C ASN A 198 12.85 4.16 -3.12
N LEU A 199 12.62 4.72 -4.32
CA LEU A 199 13.67 5.40 -5.09
C LEU A 199 14.17 6.68 -4.40
N PHE A 200 13.30 7.37 -3.66
CA PHE A 200 13.61 8.65 -3.02
C PHE A 200 13.91 8.54 -1.53
N ASN A 201 13.29 7.56 -0.84
CA ASN A 201 13.44 7.33 0.59
C ASN A 201 13.36 5.82 0.91
N PRO A 202 14.50 5.09 0.81
CA PRO A 202 14.53 3.65 1.09
C PRO A 202 14.32 3.31 2.58
N ASP A 203 14.56 4.28 3.47
CA ASP A 203 14.43 4.07 4.92
C ASP A 203 12.97 3.86 5.36
N LEU A 204 11.99 4.22 4.50
CA LEU A 204 10.55 3.99 4.74
C LEU A 204 10.21 2.51 4.95
N PHE A 205 11.01 1.60 4.40
CA PHE A 205 10.72 0.16 4.38
C PHE A 205 11.54 -0.65 5.39
N LEU A 206 12.44 0.00 6.14
CA LEU A 206 13.18 -0.66 7.20
C LEU A 206 12.23 -1.02 8.35
N ARG A 207 12.17 -2.31 8.69
CA ARG A 207 11.53 -2.79 9.91
C ARG A 207 12.48 -2.50 11.08
N GLU A 208 11.96 -1.87 12.13
CA GLU A 208 12.68 -1.64 13.40
C GLU A 208 12.83 -2.95 14.17
#